data_AF-A0A6V7LDJ7-F1
#
_entry.id   AF-A0A6V7LDJ7-F1
#
_cell.length_a   1.000
_cell.length_b   1.000
_cell.length_c   1.000
_cell.angle_alpha   90.00
_cell.angle_beta   90.00
_cell.angle_gamma   90.00
#
_symmetry.space_group_name_H-M   'P 1'
#
loop_
_entity.id
_entity.type
_entity.pdbx_description
1 polymer ?
#
loop_
_entity_poly.entity_id
_entity_poly.type
_entity_poly.pdbx_seq_one_letter_code
_entity_poly.pdbx_strand_id
1 'polypeptide(L)'
;MLFNEIENIQRVAAGVLCELAADKEGAEMIEQEGATAPLTELLHSRNEGVATYAAAVLFRMSEDKPQDYKKRLSLELTNSLFREDTNMWNNGDFGMGPDLQVT
;
A
#
# COMPACT_ATOMS: atom_id res chain seq x y z
N MET A 1 -2.52 -8.22 23.16
CA MET A 1 -2.22 -8.76 21.81
C MET A 1 -3.53 -9.04 21.05
N LEU A 2 -4.31 -8.02 20.71
CA LEU A 2 -5.55 -8.16 19.90
C LEU A 2 -5.66 -7.11 18.78
N PHE A 3 -4.73 -6.15 18.70
CA PHE A 3 -4.73 -5.12 17.64
C PHE A 3 -4.21 -5.63 16.28
N ASN A 4 -3.71 -6.86 16.19
CA ASN A 4 -2.93 -7.35 15.04
C ASN A 4 -3.64 -8.46 14.21
N GLU A 5 -4.81 -8.97 14.64
CA GLU A 5 -5.54 -9.97 13.84
C GLU A 5 -6.06 -9.39 12.54
N ILE A 6 -6.55 -8.14 12.56
CA ILE A 6 -7.07 -7.46 11.37
C ILE A 6 -5.96 -7.25 10.33
N GLU A 7 -4.76 -6.85 10.75
CA GLU A 7 -3.61 -6.66 9.85
C GLU A 7 -3.14 -7.99 9.23
N ASN A 8 -3.10 -9.07 10.01
CA ASN A 8 -2.75 -10.39 9.49
C ASN A 8 -3.80 -10.94 8.52
N ILE A 9 -5.09 -10.73 8.81
CA ILE A 9 -6.19 -11.10 7.92
C ILE A 9 -6.12 -10.29 6.62
N GLN A 10 -5.92 -8.98 6.71
CA GLN A 10 -5.75 -8.11 5.54
C GLN A 10 -4.57 -8.54 4.68
N ARG A 11 -3.43 -8.89 5.30
CA ARG A 11 -2.25 -9.36 4.57
C ARG A 11 -2.52 -10.66 3.83
N VAL A 12 -3.16 -11.64 4.49
CA VAL A 12 -3.49 -12.92 3.85
C VAL A 12 -4.54 -12.73 2.77
N ALA A 13 -5.58 -11.92 3.01
CA ALA A 13 -6.61 -11.62 2.02
C ALA A 13 -6.02 -10.92 0.77
N ALA A 14 -5.21 -9.88 0.97
CA ALA A 14 -4.52 -9.19 -0.12
C ALA A 14 -3.53 -10.12 -0.86
N GLY A 15 -2.85 -11.01 -0.13
CA GLY A 15 -1.99 -12.03 -0.71
C GLY A 15 -2.76 -13.01 -1.61
N VAL A 16 -3.89 -13.54 -1.15
CA VAL A 16 -4.75 -14.42 -1.96
C VAL A 16 -5.29 -13.70 -3.20
N LEU A 17 -5.73 -12.45 -3.05
CA LEU A 17 -6.15 -11.62 -4.19
C LEU A 17 -4.99 -11.39 -5.18
N CYS A 18 -3.76 -11.24 -4.70
CA CYS A 18 -2.58 -11.09 -5.56
C CYS A 18 -2.29 -12.35 -6.38
N GLU A 19 -2.45 -13.53 -5.79
CA GLU A 19 -2.32 -14.80 -6.52
C GLU A 19 -3.45 -14.98 -7.53
N LEU A 20 -4.70 -14.67 -7.17
CA LEU A 20 -5.85 -14.76 -8.08
C LEU A 20 -5.75 -13.76 -9.25
N ALA A 21 -5.28 -12.54 -8.99
CA ALA A 21 -5.08 -11.53 -10.02
C ALA A 21 -3.91 -11.85 -10.97
N ALA A 22 -3.16 -12.94 -10.73
CA ALA A 22 -2.15 -13.38 -11.67
C ALA A 22 -2.73 -13.91 -12.98
N ASP A 23 -3.97 -14.41 -12.92
CA ASP A 23 -4.76 -14.76 -14.09
C ASP A 23 -5.64 -13.58 -14.50
N LYS A 24 -5.74 -13.33 -15.81
CA LYS A 24 -6.55 -12.23 -16.35
C LYS A 24 -8.02 -12.30 -15.92
N GLU A 25 -8.62 -13.48 -16.01
CA GLU A 25 -10.00 -13.73 -15.59
C GLU A 25 -10.17 -13.45 -14.09
N GLY A 26 -9.17 -13.80 -13.28
CA GLY A 26 -9.15 -13.49 -11.85
C GLY A 26 -9.07 -11.98 -11.58
N ALA A 27 -8.21 -11.26 -12.28
CA ALA A 27 -8.09 -9.81 -12.17
C ALA A 27 -9.39 -9.09 -12.58
N GLU A 28 -10.05 -9.55 -13.65
CA GLU A 28 -11.34 -9.02 -14.11
C GLU A 28 -12.45 -9.26 -13.07
N MET A 29 -12.53 -10.47 -12.50
CA MET A 29 -13.51 -10.78 -11.44
C MET A 29 -13.30 -9.89 -10.20
N ILE A 30 -12.05 -9.70 -9.78
CA ILE A 30 -11.70 -8.83 -8.65
C ILE A 30 -12.13 -7.37 -8.93
N GLU A 31 -11.94 -6.88 -10.15
CA GLU A 31 -12.42 -5.55 -10.54
C GLU A 31 -13.95 -5.45 -10.51
N GLN A 32 -14.65 -6.46 -11.01
CA GLN A 32 -16.11 -6.51 -11.06
C GLN A 32 -16.76 -6.52 -9.68
N GLU A 33 -16.12 -7.14 -8.68
CA GLU A 33 -16.55 -7.13 -7.28
C GLU A 33 -16.28 -5.78 -6.58
N GLY A 34 -15.73 -4.79 -7.28
CA GLY A 34 -15.52 -3.45 -6.75
C GLY A 34 -14.31 -3.34 -5.81
N ALA A 35 -13.34 -4.25 -5.93
CA ALA A 35 -12.16 -4.28 -5.05
C ALA A 35 -11.23 -3.07 -5.21
N THR A 36 -11.36 -2.27 -6.28
CA THR A 36 -10.49 -1.12 -6.55
C THR A 36 -10.43 -0.12 -5.39
N ALA A 37 -11.58 0.30 -4.87
CA ALA A 37 -11.64 1.27 -3.77
C ALA A 37 -10.96 0.76 -2.48
N PRO A 38 -11.30 -0.44 -1.94
CA PRO A 38 -10.64 -0.94 -0.75
C PRO A 38 -9.14 -1.22 -0.97
N LEU A 39 -8.73 -1.67 -2.16
CA LEU A 39 -7.30 -1.84 -2.46
C LEU A 39 -6.54 -0.50 -2.48
N THR A 40 -7.14 0.56 -3.01
CA THR A 40 -6.56 1.91 -2.97
C THR A 40 -6.41 2.41 -1.52
N GLU A 41 -7.38 2.14 -0.64
CA GLU A 41 -7.25 2.45 0.78
C GLU A 41 -6.10 1.68 1.45
N LEU A 42 -5.93 0.41 1.09
CA LEU A 42 -4.86 -0.44 1.61
C LEU A 42 -3.44 -0.01 1.18
N LEU A 43 -3.30 0.80 0.12
CA LEU A 43 -2.00 1.41 -0.25
C LEU A 43 -1.44 2.34 0.82
N HIS A 44 -2.31 2.83 1.73
CA HIS A 44 -1.92 3.69 2.85
C HIS A 44 -1.85 2.93 4.18
N SER A 45 -1.88 1.59 4.12
CA SER A 45 -1.69 0.76 5.31
C SER A 45 -0.29 0.92 5.86
N ARG A 46 -0.16 1.01 7.19
CA ARG A 46 1.13 1.01 7.89
C ARG A 46 1.89 -0.32 7.79
N ASN A 47 1.22 -1.34 7.27
CA ASN A 47 1.81 -2.64 7.01
C ASN A 47 2.28 -2.69 5.55
N GLU A 48 3.59 -2.54 5.35
CA GLU A 48 4.23 -2.57 4.02
C GLU A 48 3.83 -3.80 3.20
N GLY A 49 3.65 -4.96 3.84
CA GLY A 49 3.22 -6.19 3.18
C GLY A 49 1.81 -6.05 2.59
N VAL A 50 0.88 -5.48 3.35
CA VAL A 50 -0.50 -5.23 2.89
C VAL A 50 -0.50 -4.21 1.74
N ALA A 51 0.22 -3.10 1.89
CA ALA A 51 0.31 -2.06 0.87
C ALA A 51 0.95 -2.59 -0.43
N THR A 52 1.98 -3.43 -0.32
CA THR A 52 2.65 -4.05 -1.46
C THR A 52 1.72 -5.02 -2.20
N TYR A 53 0.98 -5.88 -1.50
CA TYR A 53 0.01 -6.76 -2.15
C TYR A 53 -1.12 -5.98 -2.81
N ALA A 54 -1.65 -4.94 -2.16
CA ALA A 54 -2.68 -4.10 -2.75
C ALA A 54 -2.20 -3.41 -4.03
N ALA A 55 -0.98 -2.88 -4.04
CA ALA A 55 -0.34 -2.30 -5.22
C ALA A 55 -0.20 -3.32 -6.36
N ALA A 56 0.23 -4.54 -6.05
CA ALA A 56 0.38 -5.61 -7.03
C ALA A 56 -0.96 -5.99 -7.67
N VAL A 57 -2.04 -6.11 -6.87
CA VAL A 57 -3.39 -6.42 -7.38
C VAL A 57 -3.90 -5.29 -8.29
N LEU A 58 -3.79 -4.02 -7.85
CA LEU A 58 -4.19 -2.86 -8.66
C LEU A 58 -3.41 -2.78 -9.98
N PHE A 59 -2.11 -3.07 -9.94
CA PHE A 59 -1.28 -3.09 -11.13
C PHE A 59 -1.74 -4.18 -12.12
N ARG A 60 -2.01 -5.39 -11.63
CA ARG A 60 -2.51 -6.51 -12.45
C ARG A 60 -3.88 -6.21 -13.07
N MET A 61 -4.81 -5.64 -12.29
CA MET A 61 -6.12 -5.18 -12.80
C MET A 61 -5.99 -4.09 -13.88
N SER A 62 -4.87 -3.36 -13.91
CA SER A 62 -4.64 -2.30 -14.90
C SER A 62 -4.02 -2.79 -16.22
N GLU A 63 -3.68 -4.07 -16.35
CA GLU A 63 -2.86 -4.59 -17.46
C GLU A 63 -3.47 -4.31 -18.84
N ASP A 64 -4.79 -4.51 -18.98
CA ASP A 64 -5.58 -4.24 -20.20
C ASP A 64 -5.98 -2.78 -20.39
N LYS A 65 -5.67 -1.90 -19.43
CA LYS A 65 -6.04 -0.47 -19.50
C LYS A 65 -5.08 0.30 -20.41
N PRO A 66 -5.49 1.46 -20.95
CA PRO A 66 -4.64 2.30 -21.78
C PRO A 66 -3.32 2.68 -21.08
N GLN A 67 -2.27 2.90 -21.86
CA GLN A 67 -0.94 3.20 -21.31
C GLN A 67 -0.93 4.46 -20.41
N ASP A 68 -1.73 5.47 -20.73
CA ASP A 68 -1.83 6.67 -19.89
C ASP A 68 -2.46 6.39 -18.52
N TYR A 69 -3.38 5.43 -18.45
CA TYR A 69 -3.94 4.97 -17.18
C TYR A 69 -2.87 4.29 -16.33
N LYS A 70 -2.12 3.34 -16.93
CA LYS A 70 -1.04 2.62 -16.24
C LYS A 70 0.06 3.57 -15.73
N LYS A 71 0.40 4.61 -16.49
CA LYS A 71 1.35 5.65 -16.05
C LYS A 71 0.84 6.40 -14.82
N ARG A 72 -0.42 6.82 -14.83
CA ARG A 72 -1.03 7.53 -13.69
C ARG A 72 -1.06 6.64 -12.45
N LEU A 73 -1.47 5.38 -12.61
CA LEU A 73 -1.48 4.41 -11.52
C LEU A 73 -0.07 4.18 -10.98
N SER A 74 0.92 3.95 -11.85
CA SER A 74 2.31 3.75 -11.43
C SER A 74 2.88 4.92 -10.62
N LEU A 75 2.54 6.16 -11.01
CA LEU A 75 2.90 7.35 -10.23
C LEU A 75 2.23 7.37 -8.86
N GLU A 76 0.95 7.01 -8.78
CA GLU A 76 0.21 6.93 -7.52
C GLU A 76 0.78 5.85 -6.59
N LEU A 77 1.04 4.65 -7.12
CA LEU A 77 1.67 3.55 -6.37
C LEU A 77 3.05 3.96 -5.83
N THR A 78 3.87 4.60 -6.66
CA THR A 78 5.18 5.11 -6.24
C THR A 78 5.01 6.15 -5.13
N ASN A 79 4.13 7.12 -5.30
CA ASN A 79 3.91 8.14 -4.27
C ASN A 79 3.39 7.57 -2.95
N SER A 80 2.53 6.54 -2.99
CA SER A 80 1.97 5.92 -1.79
C SER A 80 2.99 5.06 -1.05
N LEU A 81 3.73 4.20 -1.78
CA LEU A 81 4.70 3.28 -1.17
C LEU A 81 5.95 4.00 -0.65
N PHE A 82 6.44 5.02 -1.36
CA PHE A 82 7.66 5.75 -0.96
C PHE A 82 7.41 6.89 0.05
N ARG A 83 6.15 7.25 0.35
CA ARG A 83 5.86 8.29 1.36
C ARG A 83 6.23 7.87 2.77
N GLU A 84 6.20 6.57 3.06
CA GLU A 84 6.50 6.04 4.40
C GLU A 84 7.97 6.24 4.78
N ASP A 85 8.91 6.15 3.83
CA ASP A 85 10.33 6.43 4.08
C ASP A 85 10.58 7.86 4.60
N THR A 86 9.85 8.84 4.05
CA THR A 86 10.01 10.25 4.46
C THR A 86 9.38 10.53 5.82
N ASN A 87 8.27 9.83 6.15
CA ASN A 87 7.59 9.99 7.43
C ASN A 87 8.35 9.37 8.60
N MET A 88 9.20 8.36 8.36
CA MET A 88 10.10 7.81 9.39
C MET A 88 11.18 8.81 9.83
N TRP A 89 11.64 9.69 8.93
CA TRP A 89 12.62 10.74 9.26
C TRP A 89 12.01 11.95 9.97
N ASN A 90 10.71 12.20 9.77
CA ASN A 90 10.01 13.32 10.43
C ASN A 90 9.49 12.97 11.85
N ASN A 91 9.40 11.68 12.18
CA ASN A 91 8.98 11.21 13.51
C ASN A 91 10.18 10.89 14.43
N GLY A 92 11.40 11.10 13.94
CA GLY A 92 12.61 11.20 14.75
C GLY A 92 12.67 12.55 15.42
N ASP A 93 11.95 12.68 16.53
CA ASP A 93 12.23 13.63 17.60
C ASP A 93 13.72 13.49 18.00
N PHE A 94 14.60 14.22 17.32
CA PHE A 94 15.91 14.57 17.87
C PHE A 94 15.66 15.56 19.00
N GLY A 95 15.19 15.02 20.12
CA GLY A 95 15.26 15.62 21.44
C GLY A 95 16.72 15.80 21.84
N MET A 96 17.35 16.84 21.31
CA MET A 96 18.52 17.49 21.90
C MET A 96 18.04 18.87 22.33
N GLY A 97 17.50 18.93 23.55
CA GLY A 97 17.15 20.19 24.21
C GLY A 97 18.38 21.10 24.31
N PRO A 98 18.21 22.43 24.25
CA PRO A 98 19.31 23.36 24.43
C PRO A 98 19.60 23.47 25.94
N ASP A 99 20.45 22.60 26.47
CA ASP A 99 20.91 22.74 27.86
C ASP A 99 22.43 22.71 27.93
N LEU A 100 23.02 23.90 27.79
CA LEU A 100 24.26 24.23 28.51
C LEU A 100 24.35 25.75 28.70
N GLN A 101 23.54 26.26 29.64
CA GLN A 101 23.87 27.45 30.42
C GLN A 101 24.00 27.03 31.88
N VAL A 102 25.24 26.84 32.36
CA VAL A 102 25.58 27.07 33.78
C VAL A 102 27.03 27.58 33.86
N THR A 103 27.11 28.88 34.14
CA THR A 103 28.13 29.64 34.92
C THR A 103 29.60 29.62 34.48
#